data_AF-A0A2A5AXD4-F1
#
_entry.id   AF-A0A2A5AXD4-F1
#
_cell.length_a   1.000
_cell.length_b   1.000
_cell.length_c   1.000
_cell.angle_alpha   90.00
_cell.angle_beta   90.00
_cell.angle_gamma   90.00
#
_symmetry.space_group_name_H-M   'P 1'
#
loop_
_entity.id
_entity.type
_entity.pdbx_description
1 polymer ?
#
loop_
_entity_poly.entity_id
_entity_poly.type
_entity_poly.pdbx_seq_one_letter_code
_entity_poly.pdbx_strand_id
1 'polypeptide(L)'
;MTLPLLAVSAFAVPTLQLGIGNGIYDLATETIVAPDDIFTLYAYAKATGNKAIDVNQSHYISIALTPQTGPTPEPFGSFDFAGTTYDINNMDYGNPPFESVLEHDAGDMSSHGVFNTFFLEIEFLFSDLMITGNINTENNPEHVPDGAGNKLYYMDFAVDVSNLLPNFGLHFDLYNSHLIGGDVDVDNFAPFSHDAGTGEVSSVPEPDSFTLFALALCLLFVARRTRKNLRFKFLTI
;
A
#
# COMPACT_ATOMS: atom_id res chain seq x y z
N MET A 1 -19.78 30.61 30.80
CA MET A 1 -20.21 30.63 29.38
C MET A 1 -19.13 29.89 28.60
N THR A 2 -19.32 28.60 28.35
CA THR A 2 -18.35 27.72 27.68
C THR A 2 -18.63 27.70 26.18
N LEU A 3 -17.72 28.23 25.37
CA LEU A 3 -17.77 28.11 23.91
C LEU A 3 -17.45 26.65 23.53
N PRO A 4 -18.32 25.94 22.79
CA PRO A 4 -17.95 24.67 22.19
C PRO A 4 -16.96 24.93 21.04
N LEU A 5 -15.80 24.31 21.12
CA LEU A 5 -14.80 24.30 20.05
C LEU A 5 -15.33 23.38 18.94
N LEU A 6 -15.80 23.97 17.84
CA LEU A 6 -16.14 23.21 16.64
C LEU A 6 -14.84 22.76 15.96
N ALA A 7 -14.53 21.47 16.08
CA ALA A 7 -13.46 20.87 15.30
C ALA A 7 -13.93 20.74 13.84
N VAL A 8 -13.35 21.54 12.96
CA VAL A 8 -13.50 21.34 11.51
C VAL A 8 -12.56 20.19 11.15
N SER A 9 -13.09 19.12 10.58
CA SER A 9 -12.25 18.05 10.04
C SER A 9 -11.40 18.62 8.91
N ALA A 10 -10.08 18.61 9.08
CA ALA A 10 -9.14 18.93 8.02
C ALA A 10 -8.91 17.66 7.20
N PHE A 11 -9.45 17.61 5.98
CA PHE A 11 -9.11 16.55 5.02
C PHE A 11 -7.76 16.87 4.39
N ALA A 12 -6.70 16.28 4.95
CA ALA A 12 -5.36 16.39 4.38
C ALA A 12 -5.24 15.42 3.20
N VAL A 13 -5.49 15.93 1.99
CA VAL A 13 -5.20 15.18 0.77
C VAL A 13 -3.67 15.08 0.62
N PRO A 14 -3.09 13.87 0.45
CA PRO A 14 -1.65 13.70 0.24
C PRO A 14 -1.13 14.42 -1.00
N THR A 15 0.19 14.62 -1.09
CA THR A 15 0.81 15.19 -2.29
C THR A 15 0.80 14.18 -3.44
N LEU A 16 1.13 12.93 -3.14
CA LEU A 16 1.05 11.78 -4.03
C LEU A 16 0.12 10.74 -3.40
N GLN A 17 -0.66 10.03 -4.21
CA GLN A 17 -1.52 8.93 -3.78
C GLN A 17 -1.81 8.01 -4.98
N LEU A 18 -2.02 6.73 -4.72
CA LEU A 18 -2.50 5.76 -5.69
C LEU A 18 -3.99 5.49 -5.46
N GLY A 19 -4.66 5.00 -6.50
CA GLY A 19 -6.01 4.46 -6.44
C GLY A 19 -6.23 3.45 -7.55
N ILE A 20 -7.26 2.62 -7.42
CA ILE A 20 -7.64 1.64 -8.44
C ILE A 20 -9.08 1.92 -8.84
N GLY A 21 -9.37 1.91 -10.15
CA GLY A 21 -10.74 2.07 -10.62
C GLY A 21 -11.63 0.96 -10.07
N ASN A 22 -12.67 1.32 -9.31
CA ASN A 22 -13.50 0.39 -8.54
C ASN A 22 -12.75 -0.39 -7.45
N GLY A 23 -11.61 0.11 -6.98
CA GLY A 23 -10.83 -0.46 -5.89
C GLY A 23 -11.59 -0.52 -4.57
N ILE A 24 -11.11 -1.37 -3.67
CA ILE A 24 -11.64 -1.53 -2.31
C ILE A 24 -10.54 -1.16 -1.33
N TYR A 25 -10.85 -0.34 -0.32
CA TYR A 25 -9.90 -0.08 0.76
C TYR A 25 -9.90 -1.25 1.75
N ASP A 26 -8.76 -1.91 1.89
CA ASP A 26 -8.57 -2.99 2.86
C ASP A 26 -8.07 -2.40 4.19
N LEU A 27 -8.91 -2.47 5.23
CA LEU A 27 -8.61 -1.96 6.56
C LEU A 27 -7.54 -2.78 7.31
N ALA A 28 -7.25 -4.01 6.88
CA ALA A 28 -6.25 -4.85 7.54
C ALA A 28 -4.83 -4.47 7.11
N THR A 29 -4.67 -4.14 5.84
CA THR A 29 -3.39 -3.81 5.20
C THR A 29 -3.22 -2.31 4.97
N GLU A 30 -4.30 -1.55 5.14
CA GLU A 30 -4.37 -0.10 4.89
C GLU A 30 -3.94 0.24 3.44
N THR A 31 -4.42 -0.56 2.47
CA THR A 31 -4.09 -0.41 1.04
C THR A 31 -5.34 -0.50 0.16
N ILE A 32 -5.28 0.04 -1.04
CA ILE A 32 -6.36 -0.08 -2.04
C ILE A 32 -6.11 -1.33 -2.87
N VAL A 33 -7.03 -2.29 -2.82
CA VAL A 33 -6.91 -3.57 -3.52
C VAL A 33 -7.76 -3.61 -4.78
N ALA A 34 -7.21 -4.22 -5.84
CA ALA A 34 -7.94 -4.51 -7.06
C ALA A 34 -8.99 -5.60 -6.80
N PRO A 35 -10.24 -5.42 -7.24
CA PRO A 35 -11.27 -6.45 -7.12
C PRO A 35 -11.18 -7.53 -8.22
N ASP A 36 -10.48 -7.25 -9.32
CA ASP A 36 -10.41 -8.06 -10.52
C ASP A 36 -8.96 -8.14 -11.05
N ASP A 37 -8.65 -9.16 -11.85
CA ASP A 37 -7.31 -9.36 -12.44
C ASP A 37 -6.94 -8.29 -13.49
N ILE A 38 -7.95 -7.62 -14.07
CA ILE A 38 -7.76 -6.55 -15.05
C ILE A 38 -8.35 -5.28 -14.47
N PHE A 39 -7.51 -4.27 -14.28
CA PHE A 39 -7.90 -3.02 -13.65
C PHE A 39 -7.10 -1.83 -14.17
N THR A 40 -7.49 -0.63 -13.75
CA THR A 40 -6.75 0.60 -14.03
C THR A 40 -6.18 1.15 -12.74
N LEU A 41 -4.86 1.25 -12.67
CA LEU A 41 -4.15 1.94 -11.61
C LEU A 41 -4.12 3.45 -11.95
N TYR A 42 -4.46 4.28 -10.98
CA TYR A 42 -4.39 5.73 -11.09
C TYR A 42 -3.34 6.27 -10.13
N ALA A 43 -2.37 6.99 -10.67
CA ALA A 43 -1.49 7.85 -9.90
C ALA A 43 -2.11 9.24 -9.81
N TYR A 44 -2.10 9.86 -8.63
CA TYR A 44 -2.56 11.22 -8.44
C TYR A 44 -1.47 12.07 -7.81
N ALA A 45 -1.41 13.33 -8.22
CA ALA A 45 -0.50 14.31 -7.64
C ALA A 45 -1.15 15.67 -7.47
N LYS A 46 -0.75 16.45 -6.46
CA LYS A 46 -1.28 17.80 -6.23
C LYS A 46 -0.98 18.74 -7.39
N ALA A 47 -2.02 19.30 -7.99
CA ALA A 47 -1.90 20.31 -9.05
C ALA A 47 -1.90 21.76 -8.53
N THR A 48 -2.44 21.99 -7.31
CA THR A 48 -2.54 23.34 -6.75
C THR A 48 -2.28 23.35 -5.24
N GLY A 49 -1.90 24.53 -4.72
CA GLY A 49 -1.69 24.75 -3.30
C GLY A 49 -0.26 24.44 -2.83
N ASN A 50 -0.11 24.24 -1.53
CA ASN A 50 1.20 23.91 -0.95
C ASN A 50 1.63 22.50 -1.38
N LYS A 51 2.89 22.37 -1.81
CA LYS A 51 3.45 21.14 -2.40
C LYS A 51 2.72 20.68 -3.68
N ALA A 52 2.25 21.61 -4.52
CA ALA A 52 1.90 21.26 -5.89
C ALA A 52 3.14 20.74 -6.62
N ILE A 53 2.98 19.67 -7.39
CA ILE A 53 4.09 19.05 -8.14
C ILE A 53 4.38 19.84 -9.42
N ASP A 54 5.61 19.73 -9.92
CA ASP A 54 5.96 20.12 -11.29
C ASP A 54 5.68 18.93 -12.22
N VAL A 55 4.86 19.13 -13.26
CA VAL A 55 4.57 18.10 -14.26
C VAL A 55 5.78 17.71 -15.10
N ASN A 56 6.86 18.51 -15.08
CA ASN A 56 8.12 18.19 -15.74
C ASN A 56 9.07 17.38 -14.85
N GLN A 57 8.70 17.10 -13.59
CA GLN A 57 9.46 16.24 -12.70
C GLN A 57 9.10 14.77 -12.93
N SER A 58 10.11 13.91 -12.98
CA SER A 58 9.93 12.46 -13.07
C SER A 58 9.31 11.88 -11.80
N HIS A 59 8.38 10.97 -12.00
CA HIS A 59 7.73 10.18 -10.96
C HIS A 59 7.87 8.70 -11.31
N TYR A 60 7.76 7.85 -10.30
CA TYR A 60 7.99 6.42 -10.45
C TYR A 60 6.84 5.64 -9.84
N ILE A 61 6.38 4.63 -10.58
CA ILE A 61 5.62 3.53 -10.00
C ILE A 61 6.61 2.41 -9.73
N SER A 62 6.80 2.07 -8.46
CA SER A 62 7.45 0.81 -8.10
C SER A 62 6.40 -0.29 -8.10
N ILE A 63 6.72 -1.41 -8.73
CA ILE A 63 5.88 -2.60 -8.81
C ILE A 63 6.65 -3.74 -8.15
N ALA A 64 6.24 -4.11 -6.95
CA ALA A 64 6.88 -5.13 -6.13
C ALA A 64 6.05 -6.42 -6.09
N LEU A 65 6.71 -7.58 -6.16
CA LEU A 65 6.04 -8.87 -6.07
C LEU A 65 5.62 -9.17 -4.62
N THR A 66 4.37 -9.60 -4.44
CA THR A 66 3.84 -10.11 -3.18
C THR A 66 3.43 -11.59 -3.30
N PRO A 67 3.52 -12.40 -2.23
CA PRO A 67 4.26 -12.10 -1.01
C PRO A 67 5.76 -11.96 -1.29
N GLN A 68 6.50 -11.46 -0.30
CA GLN A 68 7.95 -11.34 -0.41
C GLN A 68 8.60 -12.65 -0.86
N THR A 69 9.44 -12.59 -1.91
CA THR A 69 10.22 -13.73 -2.41
C THR A 69 11.68 -13.34 -2.71
N GLY A 70 12.52 -14.33 -2.97
CA GLY A 70 13.95 -14.15 -3.28
C GLY A 70 14.89 -14.47 -2.11
N PRO A 71 16.21 -14.26 -2.28
CA PRO A 71 16.89 -13.66 -3.44
C PRO A 71 17.00 -14.60 -4.66
N THR A 72 16.67 -15.88 -4.51
CA THR A 72 16.64 -16.80 -5.65
C THR A 72 15.35 -16.54 -6.43
N PRO A 73 15.41 -16.22 -7.74
CA PRO A 73 14.22 -16.04 -8.55
C PRO A 73 13.36 -17.31 -8.54
N GLU A 74 12.08 -17.15 -8.26
CA GLU A 74 11.07 -18.20 -8.42
C GLU A 74 10.10 -17.78 -9.53
N PRO A 75 9.62 -18.72 -10.37
CA PRO A 75 8.62 -18.39 -11.38
C PRO A 75 7.34 -17.89 -10.70
N PHE A 76 6.91 -16.66 -11.01
CA PHE A 76 5.64 -16.08 -10.55
C PHE A 76 4.62 -15.93 -11.67
N GLY A 77 4.96 -16.29 -12.90
CA GLY A 77 4.16 -16.00 -14.09
C GLY A 77 4.60 -14.69 -14.75
N SER A 78 3.64 -13.91 -15.22
CA SER A 78 3.87 -12.60 -15.83
C SER A 78 2.67 -11.67 -15.59
N PHE A 79 2.87 -10.37 -15.73
CA PHE A 79 1.80 -9.36 -15.72
C PHE A 79 2.01 -8.33 -16.82
N ASP A 80 0.94 -7.68 -17.25
CA ASP A 80 1.03 -6.53 -18.15
C ASP A 80 0.84 -5.23 -17.37
N PHE A 81 1.71 -4.26 -17.63
CA PHE A 81 1.60 -2.90 -17.11
C PHE A 81 1.77 -1.90 -18.27
N ALA A 82 0.78 -1.02 -18.43
CA ALA A 82 0.74 -0.03 -19.51
C ALA A 82 0.95 -0.63 -20.92
N GLY A 83 0.44 -1.85 -21.14
CA GLY A 83 0.57 -2.58 -22.41
C GLY A 83 1.91 -3.27 -22.66
N THR A 84 2.79 -3.31 -21.66
CA THR A 84 4.06 -4.07 -21.70
C THR A 84 4.01 -5.24 -20.73
N THR A 85 4.39 -6.43 -21.20
CA THR A 85 4.48 -7.64 -20.38
C THR A 85 5.79 -7.69 -19.62
N TYR A 86 5.72 -8.00 -18.32
CA TYR A 86 6.86 -8.18 -17.43
C TYR A 86 6.86 -9.56 -16.79
N ASP A 87 8.05 -10.14 -16.67
CA ASP A 87 8.31 -11.34 -15.90
C ASP A 87 9.53 -11.16 -14.99
N ILE A 88 9.95 -12.22 -14.31
CA ILE A 88 11.07 -12.20 -13.36
C ILE A 88 12.40 -11.71 -13.96
N ASN A 89 12.60 -11.83 -15.27
CA ASN A 89 13.81 -11.34 -15.93
C ASN A 89 13.81 -9.81 -16.12
N ASN A 90 12.68 -9.16 -15.87
CA ASN A 90 12.53 -7.70 -15.94
C ASN A 90 12.54 -7.03 -14.56
N MET A 91 12.74 -7.80 -13.49
CA MET A 91 12.70 -7.32 -12.12
C MET A 91 14.05 -7.50 -11.45
N ASP A 92 14.41 -6.56 -10.58
CA ASP A 92 15.60 -6.64 -9.74
C ASP A 92 15.23 -7.02 -8.32
N TYR A 93 16.13 -7.73 -7.64
CA TYR A 93 15.94 -8.07 -6.23
C TYR A 93 16.51 -6.97 -5.34
N GLY A 94 15.66 -6.39 -4.48
CA GLY A 94 16.05 -5.31 -3.58
C GLY A 94 14.83 -4.61 -2.98
N ASN A 95 14.99 -3.32 -2.71
CA ASN A 95 13.95 -2.45 -2.20
C ASN A 95 14.01 -1.13 -2.99
N PRO A 96 12.89 -0.62 -3.54
CA PRO A 96 12.84 0.71 -4.14
C PRO A 96 13.14 1.84 -3.12
N PRO A 97 13.65 3.01 -3.56
CA PRO A 97 14.06 3.35 -4.92
C PRO A 97 15.39 2.70 -5.35
N PHE A 98 15.69 2.63 -6.65
CA PHE A 98 17.03 2.24 -7.10
C PHE A 98 18.10 3.26 -6.66
N GLU A 99 18.88 2.92 -5.64
CA GLU A 99 20.09 3.67 -5.27
C GLU A 99 21.27 3.23 -6.14
N SER A 100 21.71 4.10 -7.06
CA SER A 100 22.94 3.85 -7.84
C SER A 100 24.23 4.21 -7.08
N VAL A 101 24.13 4.93 -5.95
CA VAL A 101 25.28 5.43 -5.18
C VAL A 101 25.02 5.33 -3.66
N LEU A 102 25.50 4.23 -3.08
CA LEU A 102 25.91 4.02 -1.68
C LEU A 102 25.16 4.72 -0.52
N GLU A 103 24.39 3.88 0.18
CA GLU A 103 23.96 3.93 1.59
C GLU A 103 22.91 4.99 1.92
N HIS A 104 21.66 4.52 2.06
CA HIS A 104 20.56 5.16 2.79
C HIS A 104 21.06 6.19 3.81
N ASP A 105 20.91 7.45 3.48
CA ASP A 105 21.38 8.57 4.28
C ASP A 105 20.24 9.15 5.14
N ALA A 106 20.44 10.32 5.74
CA ALA A 106 19.43 10.93 6.63
C ALA A 106 18.33 11.71 5.88
N GLY A 107 18.47 11.89 4.56
CA GLY A 107 17.51 12.47 3.63
C GLY A 107 16.53 11.45 3.08
N ASP A 108 16.92 10.18 3.04
CA ASP A 108 16.06 9.09 2.59
C ASP A 108 14.88 8.86 3.53
N MET A 109 13.67 8.97 2.99
CA MET A 109 12.48 8.52 3.69
C MET A 109 12.58 7.01 3.90
N SER A 110 12.24 6.53 5.11
CA SER A 110 12.14 5.10 5.39
C SER A 110 11.42 4.39 4.25
N SER A 111 12.13 3.51 3.54
CA SER A 111 11.57 2.78 2.41
C SER A 111 10.29 2.06 2.86
N HIS A 112 9.22 2.27 2.10
CA HIS A 112 7.98 1.55 2.33
C HIS A 112 8.18 0.12 1.82
N GLY A 113 8.07 -0.83 2.75
CA GLY A 113 8.46 -2.22 2.55
C GLY A 113 9.77 -2.52 3.26
N VAL A 114 9.71 -3.07 4.48
CA VAL A 114 10.88 -3.42 5.31
C VAL A 114 11.69 -4.60 4.76
N PHE A 115 11.39 -5.01 3.52
CA PHE A 115 11.67 -6.34 3.03
C PHE A 115 12.05 -6.34 1.55
N ASN A 116 13.22 -6.89 1.25
CA ASN A 116 13.65 -7.06 -0.13
C ASN A 116 12.75 -8.08 -0.84
N THR A 117 12.31 -7.74 -2.04
CA THR A 117 11.59 -8.62 -2.96
C THR A 117 12.03 -8.33 -4.40
N PHE A 118 11.46 -9.02 -5.38
CA PHE A 118 11.63 -8.63 -6.78
C PHE A 118 10.73 -7.44 -7.08
N PHE A 119 11.30 -6.37 -7.61
CA PHE A 119 10.58 -5.15 -8.00
C PHE A 119 11.08 -4.62 -9.34
N LEU A 120 10.30 -3.72 -9.95
CA LEU A 120 10.74 -2.89 -11.07
C LEU A 120 10.18 -1.49 -10.92
N GLU A 121 10.77 -0.51 -11.59
CA GLU A 121 10.36 0.89 -11.52
C GLU A 121 10.01 1.42 -12.90
N ILE A 122 8.83 2.03 -13.02
CA ILE A 122 8.38 2.67 -14.25
C ILE A 122 8.36 4.18 -14.07
N GLU A 123 9.25 4.86 -14.77
CA GLU A 123 9.28 6.32 -14.83
C GLU A 123 8.13 6.86 -15.68
N PHE A 124 7.48 7.93 -15.22
CA PHE A 124 6.47 8.66 -15.96
C PHE A 124 6.44 10.15 -15.60
N LEU A 125 5.71 10.92 -16.42
CA LEU A 125 5.41 12.33 -16.17
C LEU A 125 3.90 12.51 -16.06
N PHE A 126 3.47 13.37 -15.13
CA PHE A 126 2.08 13.84 -15.12
C PHE A 126 1.82 14.77 -16.31
N SER A 127 0.55 14.85 -16.74
CA SER A 127 0.11 15.79 -17.76
C SER A 127 -0.76 16.88 -17.14
N ASP A 128 -0.53 18.13 -17.55
CA ASP A 128 -1.40 19.26 -17.18
C ASP A 128 -2.80 19.21 -17.82
N LEU A 129 -3.00 18.31 -18.78
CA LEU A 129 -4.29 18.01 -19.39
C LEU A 129 -5.11 16.97 -18.61
N MET A 130 -4.45 16.15 -17.79
CA MET A 130 -5.06 15.07 -17.03
C MET A 130 -5.32 15.55 -15.61
N ILE A 131 -6.50 16.13 -15.39
CA ILE A 131 -6.88 16.78 -14.13
C ILE A 131 -8.12 16.17 -13.50
N THR A 132 -8.20 16.21 -12.18
CA THR A 132 -9.38 15.79 -11.43
C THR A 132 -9.64 16.69 -10.21
N GLY A 133 -10.78 16.46 -9.58
CA GLY A 133 -11.21 17.11 -8.34
C GLY A 133 -10.30 16.77 -7.17
N ASN A 134 -10.64 17.32 -6.01
CA ASN A 134 -9.91 16.99 -4.78
C ASN A 134 -10.42 15.63 -4.29
N ILE A 135 -9.57 14.60 -4.32
CA ILE A 135 -9.89 13.28 -3.81
C ILE A 135 -8.86 12.83 -2.79
N ASN A 136 -9.31 12.04 -1.83
CA ASN A 136 -8.46 11.25 -0.94
C ASN A 136 -8.86 9.80 -1.18
N THR A 137 -7.92 8.99 -1.67
CA THR A 137 -8.19 7.63 -2.17
C THR A 137 -8.44 6.63 -1.05
N GLU A 138 -7.94 6.85 0.18
CA GLU A 138 -8.35 6.09 1.37
C GLU A 138 -9.87 6.20 1.62
N ASN A 139 -10.42 7.42 1.50
CA ASN A 139 -11.85 7.67 1.74
C ASN A 139 -12.74 7.38 0.53
N ASN A 140 -12.15 7.27 -0.67
CA ASN A 140 -12.86 7.05 -1.94
C ASN A 140 -12.04 6.09 -2.83
N PRO A 141 -11.82 4.85 -2.37
CA PRO A 141 -10.94 3.88 -3.03
C PRO A 141 -11.40 3.48 -4.43
N GLU A 142 -12.68 3.64 -4.72
CA GLU A 142 -13.32 3.31 -5.98
C GLU A 142 -13.21 4.41 -7.05
N HIS A 143 -12.64 5.57 -6.70
CA HIS A 143 -12.69 6.77 -7.53
C HIS A 143 -12.06 6.55 -8.91
N VAL A 144 -12.82 6.93 -9.94
CA VAL A 144 -12.37 7.00 -11.33
C VAL A 144 -12.34 8.48 -11.74
N PRO A 145 -11.19 9.02 -12.20
CA PRO A 145 -11.10 10.39 -12.70
C PRO A 145 -12.04 10.61 -13.89
N ASP A 146 -12.76 11.73 -13.89
CA ASP A 146 -13.71 12.10 -14.95
C ASP A 146 -13.25 13.29 -15.80
N GLY A 147 -12.01 13.76 -15.58
CA GLY A 147 -11.45 14.95 -16.23
C GLY A 147 -12.01 16.27 -15.70
N ALA A 148 -12.79 16.27 -14.61
CA ALA A 148 -13.38 17.46 -14.04
C ALA A 148 -12.64 17.90 -12.76
N GLY A 149 -12.37 19.21 -12.65
CA GLY A 149 -11.69 19.78 -11.49
C GLY A 149 -10.36 20.43 -11.86
N ASN A 150 -9.54 20.71 -10.86
CA ASN A 150 -8.20 21.31 -11.03
C ASN A 150 -7.31 21.15 -9.79
N LYS A 151 -7.59 20.15 -8.95
CA LYS A 151 -6.93 20.01 -7.64
C LYS A 151 -5.80 19.00 -7.69
N LEU A 152 -5.97 17.96 -8.49
CA LEU A 152 -4.96 16.94 -8.70
C LEU A 152 -4.73 16.74 -10.21
N TYR A 153 -3.50 16.41 -10.56
CA TYR A 153 -3.19 15.71 -11.79
C TYR A 153 -3.44 14.22 -11.58
N TYR A 154 -3.72 13.49 -12.66
CA TYR A 154 -3.74 12.03 -12.64
C TYR A 154 -3.04 11.43 -13.86
N MET A 155 -2.61 10.18 -13.72
CA MET A 155 -2.17 9.32 -14.82
C MET A 155 -2.77 7.93 -14.62
N ASP A 156 -3.19 7.30 -15.71
CA ASP A 156 -3.78 5.97 -15.70
C ASP A 156 -2.88 4.93 -16.35
N PHE A 157 -2.87 3.74 -15.77
CA PHE A 157 -2.12 2.59 -16.26
C PHE A 157 -3.05 1.39 -16.31
N ALA A 158 -3.18 0.79 -17.50
CA ALA A 158 -3.84 -0.51 -17.64
C ALA A 158 -2.95 -1.60 -17.02
N VAL A 159 -3.53 -2.40 -16.14
CA VAL A 159 -2.86 -3.52 -15.46
C VAL A 159 -3.65 -4.80 -15.72
N ASP A 160 -2.93 -5.86 -16.10
CA ASP A 160 -3.48 -7.21 -16.24
C ASP A 160 -2.58 -8.20 -15.50
N VAL A 161 -3.11 -8.81 -14.44
CA VAL A 161 -2.42 -9.83 -13.63
C VAL A 161 -2.96 -11.23 -13.83
N SER A 162 -3.77 -11.46 -14.86
CA SER A 162 -4.41 -12.77 -15.12
C SER A 162 -3.41 -13.90 -15.40
N ASN A 163 -2.18 -13.55 -15.77
CA ASN A 163 -1.08 -14.48 -16.01
C ASN A 163 -0.14 -14.66 -14.81
N LEU A 164 -0.44 -14.05 -13.65
CA LEU A 164 0.27 -14.36 -12.41
C LEU A 164 -0.11 -15.76 -11.93
N LEU A 165 0.87 -16.47 -11.38
CA LEU A 165 0.65 -17.76 -10.76
C LEU A 165 -0.14 -17.59 -9.45
N PRO A 166 -0.92 -18.61 -9.04
CA PRO A 166 -1.60 -18.58 -7.75
C PRO A 166 -0.62 -18.30 -6.61
N ASN A 167 -1.06 -17.48 -5.65
CA ASN A 167 -0.27 -17.00 -4.51
C ASN A 167 0.76 -15.92 -4.82
N PHE A 168 0.76 -15.36 -6.03
CA PHE A 168 1.47 -14.12 -6.31
C PHE A 168 0.50 -12.96 -6.54
N GLY A 169 0.95 -11.78 -6.18
CA GLY A 169 0.30 -10.51 -6.40
C GLY A 169 1.33 -9.41 -6.61
N LEU A 170 0.84 -8.18 -6.76
CA LEU A 170 1.66 -7.00 -6.91
C LEU A 170 1.29 -5.96 -5.85
N HIS A 171 2.30 -5.27 -5.35
CA HIS A 171 2.19 -4.04 -4.58
C HIS A 171 2.73 -2.88 -5.41
N PHE A 172 2.04 -1.75 -5.35
CA PHE A 172 2.36 -0.54 -6.09
C PHE A 172 2.64 0.59 -5.11
N ASP A 173 3.80 1.21 -5.29
CA ASP A 173 4.20 2.43 -4.59
C ASP A 173 4.36 3.57 -5.59
N LEU A 174 4.10 4.80 -5.12
CA LEU A 174 4.27 6.02 -5.91
C LEU A 174 5.16 7.01 -5.18
N TYR A 175 6.20 7.45 -5.87
CA TYR A 175 7.11 8.46 -5.37
C TYR A 175 7.66 9.33 -6.50
N ASN A 176 8.24 10.47 -6.14
CA ASN A 176 9.16 11.19 -7.01
C ASN A 176 10.56 11.11 -6.42
N SER A 177 11.55 10.98 -7.28
CA SER A 177 12.94 11.14 -6.87
C SER A 177 13.57 12.32 -7.60
N HIS A 178 14.57 12.90 -6.96
CA HIS A 178 15.40 13.93 -7.54
C HIS A 178 16.86 13.58 -7.29
N LEU A 179 17.71 13.73 -8.30
CA LEU A 179 19.15 13.52 -8.14
C LEU A 179 19.78 14.74 -7.46
N ILE A 180 20.18 14.64 -6.20
CA ILE A 180 20.97 15.67 -5.50
C ILE A 180 22.39 15.16 -5.32
N GLY A 181 23.36 15.82 -5.95
CA GLY A 181 24.78 15.49 -5.75
C GLY A 181 25.23 14.11 -6.27
N GLY A 182 24.39 13.40 -7.04
CA GLY A 182 24.64 12.04 -7.50
C GLY A 182 23.90 10.97 -6.70
N ASP A 183 23.09 11.39 -5.72
CA ASP A 183 22.25 10.57 -4.86
C ASP A 183 20.76 10.74 -5.21
N VAL A 184 19.94 9.72 -5.01
CA VAL A 184 18.51 9.69 -5.36
C VAL A 184 17.70 10.06 -4.12
N ASP A 185 17.40 11.35 -3.93
CA ASP A 185 16.56 11.79 -2.83
C ASP A 185 15.07 11.66 -3.18
N VAL A 186 14.28 11.05 -2.29
CA VAL A 186 12.82 11.00 -2.41
C VAL A 186 12.19 12.25 -1.80
N ASP A 187 11.68 13.15 -2.64
CA ASP A 187 11.10 14.43 -2.21
C ASP A 187 9.67 14.27 -1.65
N ASN A 188 8.89 13.38 -2.25
CA ASN A 188 7.51 13.06 -1.88
C ASN A 188 7.26 11.56 -2.12
N PHE A 189 6.57 10.97 -1.16
CA PHE A 189 6.15 9.58 -1.18
C PHE A 189 4.63 9.53 -0.91
N ALA A 190 3.91 8.64 -1.60
CA ALA A 190 2.52 8.38 -1.29
C ALA A 190 2.42 7.76 0.12
N PRO A 191 1.60 8.28 1.04
CA PRO A 191 1.51 7.67 2.37
C PRO A 191 0.95 6.25 2.26
N PHE A 192 1.37 5.35 3.15
CA PHE A 192 0.99 3.93 3.10
C PHE A 192 -0.52 3.69 2.91
N SER A 193 -1.35 4.51 3.57
CA SER A 193 -2.82 4.44 3.48
C SER A 193 -3.38 4.78 2.10
N HIS A 194 -2.51 5.12 1.15
CA HIS A 194 -2.82 5.52 -0.21
C HIS A 194 -1.97 4.73 -1.23
N ASP A 195 -1.40 3.60 -0.82
CA ASP A 195 -0.77 2.64 -1.72
C ASP A 195 -1.83 1.77 -2.40
N ALA A 196 -1.41 0.96 -3.38
CA ALA A 196 -2.31 0.08 -4.11
C ALA A 196 -1.72 -1.33 -4.30
N GLY A 197 -2.57 -2.33 -4.55
CA GLY A 197 -2.11 -3.69 -4.82
C GLY A 197 -3.20 -4.60 -5.38
N THR A 198 -2.86 -5.84 -5.69
CA THR A 198 -3.81 -6.86 -6.16
C THR A 198 -4.42 -7.70 -5.02
N GLY A 199 -4.28 -7.22 -3.78
CA GLY A 199 -4.61 -7.96 -2.56
C GLY A 199 -3.44 -8.80 -2.07
N GLU A 200 -3.23 -8.81 -0.75
CA GLU A 200 -2.29 -9.73 -0.11
C GLU A 200 -2.79 -11.17 -0.30
N VAL A 201 -2.07 -11.99 -1.06
CA VAL A 201 -2.19 -13.46 -0.95
C VAL A 201 -1.46 -13.89 0.30
N SER A 202 -1.94 -13.43 1.45
CA SER A 202 -1.33 -13.74 2.72
C SER A 202 -1.48 -15.24 2.97
N SER A 203 -0.36 -15.96 2.86
CA SER A 203 -0.19 -17.23 3.54
C SER A 203 0.12 -16.99 5.02
N VAL A 204 -0.44 -15.93 5.63
CA VAL A 204 -0.28 -15.69 7.06
C VAL A 204 -1.18 -16.72 7.73
N PRO A 205 -0.62 -17.76 8.39
CA PRO A 205 -1.45 -18.64 9.20
C PRO A 205 -2.13 -17.74 10.23
N GLU A 206 -3.47 -17.77 10.29
CA GLU A 206 -4.22 -17.00 11.27
C GLU A 206 -3.52 -17.11 12.62
N PRO A 207 -3.14 -15.99 13.26
CA PRO A 207 -2.37 -16.07 14.48
C PRO A 207 -3.15 -16.91 15.49
N ASP A 208 -2.45 -17.82 16.17
CA ASP A 208 -2.97 -18.72 17.21
C ASP A 208 -3.72 -17.99 18.35
N SER A 209 -3.93 -16.68 18.28
CA SER A 209 -4.84 -15.87 19.10
C SER A 209 -6.19 -16.54 19.35
N PHE A 210 -6.84 -17.16 18.35
CA PHE A 210 -8.09 -17.91 18.59
C PHE A 210 -7.86 -19.14 19.46
N THR A 211 -6.78 -19.88 19.20
CA THR A 211 -6.33 -21.01 20.00
C THR A 211 -6.03 -20.56 21.44
N LEU A 212 -5.31 -19.45 21.63
CA LEU A 212 -4.91 -18.89 22.91
C LEU A 212 -6.13 -18.36 23.70
N PHE A 213 -7.07 -17.72 23.01
CA PHE A 213 -8.33 -17.24 23.58
C PHE A 213 -9.22 -18.42 24.01
N ALA A 214 -9.33 -19.46 23.18
CA ALA A 214 -10.05 -20.68 23.53
C ALA A 214 -9.38 -21.42 24.70
N LEU A 215 -8.05 -21.46 24.74
CA LEU A 215 -7.30 -22.05 25.85
C LEU A 215 -7.52 -21.25 27.15
N ALA A 216 -7.51 -19.92 27.07
CA ALA A 216 -7.77 -19.04 28.21
C ALA A 216 -9.19 -19.23 28.77
N LEU A 217 -10.20 -19.35 27.90
CA LEU A 217 -11.58 -19.66 28.30
C LEU A 217 -11.70 -21.05 28.94
N CYS A 218 -11.03 -22.06 28.40
CA CYS A 218 -10.98 -23.41 28.99
C CYS A 218 -10.34 -23.39 30.38
N LEU A 219 -9.20 -22.70 30.55
CA LEU A 219 -8.52 -22.56 31.83
C LEU A 219 -9.38 -21.81 32.86
N LEU A 220 -10.11 -20.76 32.45
CA LEU A 220 -11.07 -20.05 33.30
C LEU A 220 -12.23 -20.96 33.74
N PHE A 221 -12.76 -21.79 32.83
CA PHE A 221 -13.83 -22.74 33.17
C PHE A 221 -13.37 -23.81 34.16
N VAL A 222 -12.17 -24.38 33.95
CA VAL A 222 -11.55 -25.35 34.87
C VAL A 222 -11.29 -24.72 36.23
N ALA A 223 -10.70 -23.52 36.27
CA ALA A 223 -10.44 -22.78 37.52
C ALA A 223 -11.73 -22.45 38.28
N ARG A 224 -12.83 -22.16 37.57
CA ARG A 224 -14.13 -21.89 38.19
C ARG A 224 -14.76 -23.16 38.77
N ARG A 225 -14.55 -24.33 38.14
CA ARG A 225 -15.05 -25.63 38.62
C ARG A 225 -14.29 -26.13 39.84
N THR A 226 -12.96 -25.96 39.88
CA THR A 226 -12.15 -26.36 41.05
C THR A 226 -12.45 -25.51 42.28
N ARG A 227 -12.68 -24.19 42.14
CA ARG A 227 -13.08 -23.32 43.25
C ARG A 227 -14.43 -23.69 43.89
N LYS A 228 -15.40 -24.19 43.12
CA LYS A 228 -16.69 -24.65 43.67
C LYS A 228 -16.56 -25.91 44.53
N ASN A 229 -15.68 -26.84 44.13
CA ASN A 229 -15.45 -28.09 44.86
C ASN A 229 -14.65 -27.89 46.16
N LEU A 230 -13.80 -26.86 46.24
CA LEU A 230 -13.09 -26.48 47.47
C LEU A 230 -14.02 -25.86 48.52
N ARG A 231 -15.08 -25.14 48.10
CA ARG A 231 -16.06 -24.57 49.03
C ARG A 231 -17.01 -25.60 49.65
N PHE A 232 -17.25 -26.73 48.99
CA PHE A 232 -18.12 -27.79 49.52
C PHE A 232 -17.43 -28.70 50.56
N LYS A 233 -16.08 -28.71 50.63
CA LYS A 233 -15.33 -29.50 51.61
C LYS A 233 -15.13 -28.83 52.97
N PHE A 234 -15.51 -27.56 53.13
CA PHE A 234 -15.42 -26.82 54.40
C PHE A 234 -16.78 -26.66 55.12
N LEU A 235 -17.85 -27.31 54.63
CA LEU A 235 -19.18 -27.30 55.24
C LEU A 235 -19.59 -28.72 55.65
N THR A 236 -18.73 -29.41 56.41
CA THR A 236 -19.11 -30.64 57.13
C THR A 236 -18.27 -30.72 58.40
N ILE A 237 -18.71 -30.01 59.43
CA ILE A 237 -18.42 -30.28 60.85
C ILE A 237 -19.77 -30.24 61.56
#